data_AF-A0A7X5Y5V1-F1
#
_entry.id   AF-A0A7X5Y5V1-F1
#
_cell.length_a   1.000
_cell.length_b   1.000
_cell.length_c   1.000
_cell.angle_alpha   90.00
_cell.angle_beta   90.00
_cell.angle_gamma   90.00
#
_symmetry.space_group_name_H-M   'P 1'
#
loop_
_entity.id
_entity.type
_entity.pdbx_description
1 polymer ?
#
loop_
_entity_poly.entity_id
_entity_poly.type
_entity_poly.pdbx_seq_one_letter_code
_entity_poly.pdbx_strand_id
1 'polypeptide(L)'
;MLSSIMSDVLLRQIPEHLVAGVRNGDLKVYGSIIRSLSEGRIVGHLQETAGLGNFALQALSTPAMLPLQGASIAADMVGHGVSYAQNEQIKAAVDVLQNMQVANLALSAAGIGVSVAGFAVIAAKIARVEQRVEALGDKLEALARSIETLRRDKILDDFSALRTAVEQMDEGWLLSQPEECWREVARQTHALSNVFQRRAEEMLEHGDFVGADPFLEALALASSTRIQARLASGDEVVARRAAEESASALVKLGREVQLGAAVLQAMNDEIEYAASPAWNEKLDAKADAFRSTVTTIRQREQSAAATCLTLGELERQRISGRTWLQAAREEQNAPLLCLLPTAA
;
A
#
# COMPACT_ATOMS: atom_id res chain seq x y z
N MET A 1 -1.41 -34.59 -7.74
CA MET A 1 0.01 -34.43 -8.09
C MET A 1 0.45 -32.96 -8.27
N LEU A 2 -0.41 -32.01 -8.66
CA LEU A 2 -0.07 -30.56 -8.69
C LEU A 2 0.16 -29.93 -7.30
N SER A 3 -0.47 -30.46 -6.25
CA SER A 3 -0.34 -29.96 -4.88
C SER A 3 1.05 -30.16 -4.25
N SER A 4 1.89 -31.07 -4.78
CA SER A 4 3.21 -31.37 -4.20
C SER A 4 4.35 -30.51 -4.76
N ILE A 5 4.17 -29.89 -5.93
CA ILE A 5 5.17 -28.98 -6.54
C ILE A 5 5.01 -27.56 -5.96
N MET A 6 3.81 -27.22 -5.47
CA MET A 6 3.53 -25.93 -4.84
C MET A 6 4.13 -25.77 -3.44
N SER A 7 4.43 -26.87 -2.75
CA SER A 7 4.98 -26.85 -1.38
C SER A 7 6.43 -26.37 -1.32
N ASP A 8 7.20 -26.53 -2.39
CA ASP A 8 8.63 -26.18 -2.43
C ASP A 8 8.90 -24.77 -2.97
N VAL A 9 7.93 -24.15 -3.66
CA VAL A 9 8.12 -22.86 -4.35
C VAL A 9 7.53 -21.68 -3.56
N LEU A 10 6.49 -21.94 -2.78
CA LEU A 10 5.74 -20.95 -2.01
C LEU A 10 5.90 -21.23 -0.52
N LEU A 11 6.83 -20.52 0.11
CA LEU A 11 7.13 -20.74 1.52
C LEU A 11 6.12 -19.99 2.39
N ARG A 12 5.42 -20.75 3.24
CA ARG A 12 4.47 -20.24 4.24
C ARG A 12 5.17 -19.58 5.43
N GLN A 13 6.51 -19.51 5.41
CA GLN A 13 7.33 -18.77 6.35
C GLN A 13 8.50 -18.17 5.58
N ILE A 14 8.91 -16.97 5.96
CA ILE A 14 10.14 -16.39 5.43
C ILE A 14 11.31 -17.21 5.97
N PRO A 15 12.19 -17.76 5.12
CA PRO A 15 13.34 -18.53 5.57
C PRO A 15 14.16 -17.81 6.65
N GLU A 16 14.59 -18.54 7.68
CA GLU A 16 15.33 -17.99 8.81
C GLU A 16 16.59 -17.23 8.38
N HIS A 17 17.28 -17.69 7.35
CA HIS A 17 18.47 -17.01 6.82
C HIS A 17 18.14 -15.62 6.24
N LEU A 18 16.95 -15.43 5.64
CA LEU A 18 16.52 -14.12 5.17
C LEU A 18 16.14 -13.21 6.34
N VAL A 19 15.47 -13.76 7.37
CA VAL A 19 15.16 -13.00 8.59
C VAL A 19 16.43 -12.55 9.31
N ALA A 20 17.41 -13.46 9.46
CA ALA A 20 18.70 -13.15 10.05
C ALA A 20 19.48 -12.11 9.24
N GLY A 21 19.45 -12.22 7.90
CA GLY A 21 20.07 -11.28 6.98
C GLY A 21 19.42 -9.88 7.00
N VAL A 22 18.11 -9.78 7.22
CA VAL A 22 17.47 -8.47 7.41
C VAL A 22 17.86 -7.88 8.78
N ARG A 23 17.88 -8.72 9.83
CA ARG A 23 18.21 -8.30 11.20
C ARG A 23 19.63 -7.78 11.34
N ASN A 24 20.60 -8.41 10.68
CA ASN A 24 22.01 -8.00 10.75
C ASN A 24 22.36 -6.89 9.74
N GLY A 25 21.43 -6.49 8.87
CA GLY A 25 21.60 -5.42 7.91
C GLY A 25 22.22 -5.83 6.57
N ASP A 26 22.46 -7.13 6.33
CA ASP A 26 22.99 -7.62 5.05
C ASP A 26 21.92 -7.62 3.93
N LEU A 27 20.65 -7.75 4.33
CA LEU A 27 19.48 -7.73 3.46
C LEU A 27 18.56 -6.56 3.83
N LYS A 28 17.81 -6.07 2.85
CA LYS A 28 16.81 -5.02 3.06
C LYS A 28 15.52 -5.30 2.31
N VAL A 29 14.40 -4.97 2.94
CA VAL A 29 13.07 -5.07 2.33
C VAL A 29 12.76 -3.79 1.55
N TYR A 30 12.31 -3.96 0.31
CA TYR A 30 11.82 -2.89 -0.56
C TYR A 30 10.46 -3.32 -1.13
N GLY A 31 9.37 -2.80 -0.57
CA GLY A 31 8.04 -3.24 -0.96
C GLY A 31 7.85 -4.76 -0.80
N SER A 32 7.52 -5.47 -1.90
CA SER A 32 7.40 -6.93 -1.93
C SER A 32 8.69 -7.69 -2.19
N ILE A 33 9.87 -7.09 -2.11
CA ILE A 33 11.12 -7.82 -2.34
C ILE A 33 12.09 -7.69 -1.18
N ILE A 34 12.87 -8.76 -0.96
CA ILE A 34 14.05 -8.76 -0.10
C ILE A 34 15.27 -8.73 -1.01
N ARG A 35 16.17 -7.78 -0.78
CA ARG A 35 17.37 -7.57 -1.59
C ARG A 35 18.63 -7.69 -0.75
N SER A 36 19.63 -8.39 -1.28
CA SER A 36 20.99 -8.38 -0.75
C SER A 36 21.67 -7.03 -1.01
N LEU A 37 22.23 -6.42 0.03
CA LEU A 37 22.94 -5.15 -0.09
C LEU A 37 24.35 -5.31 -0.66
N SER A 38 25.00 -6.45 -0.42
CA SER A 38 26.35 -6.74 -0.92
C SER A 38 26.34 -7.12 -2.40
N GLU A 39 25.36 -7.93 -2.82
CA GLU A 39 25.30 -8.45 -4.19
C GLU A 39 24.31 -7.69 -5.08
N GLY A 40 23.43 -6.87 -4.48
CA GLY A 40 22.38 -6.16 -5.19
C GLY A 40 21.31 -7.07 -5.80
N ARG A 41 21.27 -8.36 -5.44
CA ARG A 41 20.33 -9.37 -5.97
C ARG A 41 19.06 -9.44 -5.14
N ILE A 42 17.95 -9.75 -5.79
CA ILE A 42 16.71 -10.11 -5.10
C ILE A 42 16.91 -11.53 -4.56
N VAL A 43 16.55 -11.74 -3.29
CA VAL A 43 16.69 -13.02 -2.58
C VAL A 43 15.35 -13.55 -2.06
N GLY A 44 14.27 -12.78 -2.23
CA GLY A 44 12.92 -13.23 -1.90
C GLY A 44 11.87 -12.24 -2.41
N HIS A 45 10.71 -12.77 -2.79
CA HIS A 45 9.52 -12.02 -3.15
C HIS A 45 8.43 -12.33 -2.11
N LEU A 46 7.91 -11.29 -1.48
CA LEU A 46 6.91 -11.38 -0.43
C LEU A 46 5.51 -11.23 -1.01
N GLN A 47 4.53 -11.81 -0.31
CA GLN A 47 3.10 -11.72 -0.62
C GLN A 47 2.29 -11.63 0.66
N GLU A 48 1.43 -10.63 0.75
CA GLU A 48 0.45 -10.54 1.84
C GLU A 48 -0.57 -11.67 1.76
N THR A 49 -1.01 -12.16 2.91
CA THR A 49 -2.03 -13.22 3.04
C THR A 49 -3.26 -12.71 3.79
N ALA A 50 -4.32 -13.52 3.79
CA ALA A 50 -5.49 -13.26 4.63
C ALA A 50 -5.13 -13.21 6.13
N GLY A 51 -4.14 -13.99 6.58
CA GLY A 51 -3.64 -13.96 7.95
C GLY A 51 -3.14 -12.57 8.40
N LEU A 52 -2.57 -11.78 7.50
CA LEU A 52 -2.16 -10.41 7.81
C LEU A 52 -3.34 -9.45 7.96
N GLY A 53 -4.41 -9.64 7.18
CA GLY A 53 -5.63 -8.82 7.28
C GLY A 53 -6.29 -8.94 8.66
N ASN A 54 -6.33 -10.16 9.21
CA ASN A 54 -6.83 -10.42 10.56
C ASN A 54 -5.99 -9.69 11.62
N PHE A 55 -4.67 -9.63 11.43
CA PHE A 55 -3.77 -8.88 12.32
C PHE A 55 -3.97 -7.37 12.21
N ALA A 56 -4.05 -6.82 10.99
CA ALA A 56 -4.25 -5.39 10.78
C ALA A 56 -5.55 -4.90 11.43
N LEU A 57 -6.65 -5.66 11.31
CA LEU A 57 -7.92 -5.33 11.96
C LEU A 57 -7.81 -5.35 13.49
N GLN A 58 -7.03 -6.28 14.06
CA GLN A 58 -6.76 -6.34 15.51
C GLN A 58 -5.85 -5.18 15.99
N ALA A 59 -4.87 -4.78 15.18
CA ALA A 59 -4.00 -3.65 15.49
C ALA A 59 -4.77 -2.31 15.46
N LEU A 60 -5.72 -2.17 14.53
CA LEU A 60 -6.62 -1.01 14.45
C LEU A 60 -7.64 -0.95 15.61
N SER A 61 -7.98 -2.09 16.23
CA SER A 61 -8.91 -2.14 17.36
C SER A 61 -8.25 -2.08 18.74
N THR A 62 -6.91 -2.01 18.81
CA THR A 62 -6.17 -1.98 20.08
C THR A 62 -5.61 -0.58 20.38
N PRO A 63 -6.12 0.13 21.41
CA PRO A 63 -5.65 1.47 21.79
C PRO A 63 -4.17 1.53 22.20
N ALA A 64 -3.55 0.41 22.57
CA ALA A 64 -2.17 0.36 23.05
C ALA A 64 -1.10 0.41 21.93
N MET A 65 -1.46 0.24 20.65
CA MET A 65 -0.53 0.36 19.51
C MET A 65 -0.55 1.75 18.85
N LEU A 66 -1.13 2.73 19.54
CA LEU A 66 -1.18 4.14 19.13
C LEU A 66 0.17 4.88 18.97
N PRO A 67 1.33 4.51 19.56
CA PRO A 67 2.51 5.38 19.44
C PRO A 67 3.26 5.23 18.10
N LEU A 68 2.85 4.31 17.21
CA LEU A 68 3.35 4.28 15.83
C LEU A 68 2.60 5.22 14.89
N GLN A 69 1.58 5.91 15.40
CA GLN A 69 0.73 6.84 14.65
C GLN A 69 1.00 8.25 15.19
N GLY A 70 1.55 9.12 14.32
CA GLY A 70 1.44 10.56 14.54
C GLY A 70 -0.01 10.89 14.91
N ALA A 71 -0.16 11.64 15.99
CA ALA A 71 -1.42 11.90 16.69
C ALA A 71 -2.55 12.35 15.75
N SER A 72 -3.65 11.59 15.66
CA SER A 72 -5.00 12.14 15.40
C SER A 72 -6.18 11.13 15.35
N ILE A 73 -6.08 9.89 15.84
CA ILE A 73 -7.26 9.00 15.83
C ILE A 73 -7.42 8.29 17.17
N ALA A 74 -8.04 9.01 18.11
CA ALA A 74 -8.57 8.46 19.34
C ALA A 74 -10.02 8.93 19.48
N ALA A 75 -10.95 8.21 18.84
CA ALA A 75 -12.34 8.14 19.27
C ALA A 75 -13.06 7.03 18.51
N ASP A 76 -13.74 6.18 19.28
CA ASP A 76 -14.81 5.27 18.88
C ASP A 76 -14.46 4.13 17.92
N MET A 77 -14.03 2.99 18.46
CA MET A 77 -14.63 1.69 18.12
C MET A 77 -14.50 0.72 19.31
N VAL A 78 -15.58 0.61 20.07
CA VAL A 78 -15.76 -0.37 21.15
C VAL A 78 -16.38 -1.63 20.58
N GLY A 79 -15.73 -2.77 20.83
CA GLY A 79 -16.38 -4.06 20.94
C GLY A 79 -16.09 -5.00 19.77
N HIS A 80 -15.18 -5.95 19.98
CA HIS A 80 -15.43 -7.38 19.83
C HIS A 80 -14.29 -8.15 20.50
N GLY A 81 -14.63 -9.01 21.46
CA GLY A 81 -13.68 -9.82 22.21
C GLY A 81 -13.07 -10.93 21.34
N VAL A 82 -11.75 -11.11 21.45
CA VAL A 82 -11.02 -12.20 20.78
C VAL A 82 -10.29 -13.06 21.82
N SER A 83 -10.38 -14.37 21.59
CA SER A 83 -9.93 -15.50 22.42
C SER A 83 -8.44 -15.48 22.78
N TYR A 84 -8.14 -15.76 24.05
CA TYR A 84 -6.80 -15.67 24.66
C TYR A 84 -5.76 -16.70 24.17
N ALA A 85 -6.14 -17.72 23.40
CA ALA A 85 -5.21 -18.80 22.98
C ALA A 85 -4.44 -18.52 21.67
N GLN A 86 -4.86 -17.53 20.86
CA GLN A 86 -4.19 -17.18 19.60
C GLN A 86 -2.97 -16.26 19.80
N ASN A 87 -2.73 -15.76 21.02
CA ASN A 87 -1.77 -14.70 21.30
C ASN A 87 -0.29 -15.08 21.15
N GLU A 88 0.13 -16.33 21.33
CA GLU A 88 1.57 -16.68 21.22
C GLU A 88 2.05 -16.81 19.78
N GLN A 89 1.25 -17.42 18.90
CA GLN A 89 1.57 -17.52 17.47
C GLN A 89 1.49 -16.13 16.80
N ILE A 90 0.53 -15.31 17.23
CA ILE A 90 0.43 -13.92 16.81
C ILE A 90 1.65 -13.11 17.26
N LYS A 91 2.13 -13.26 18.51
CA LYS A 91 3.36 -12.59 18.98
C LYS A 91 4.58 -12.94 18.14
N ALA A 92 4.79 -14.22 17.81
CA ALA A 92 5.92 -14.63 16.97
C ALA A 92 5.83 -14.05 15.55
N ALA A 93 4.64 -14.00 14.96
CA ALA A 93 4.41 -13.37 13.65
C ALA A 93 4.64 -11.85 13.70
N VAL A 94 4.20 -11.19 14.77
CA VAL A 94 4.42 -9.75 15.01
C VAL A 94 5.89 -9.43 15.20
N ASP A 95 6.62 -10.24 15.97
CA ASP A 95 8.05 -10.07 16.18
C ASP A 95 8.80 -10.20 14.86
N VAL A 96 8.45 -11.15 13.97
CA VAL A 96 9.07 -11.26 12.65
C VAL A 96 8.77 -10.02 11.80
N LEU A 97 7.52 -9.53 11.77
CA LEU A 97 7.14 -8.35 10.98
C LEU A 97 7.78 -7.05 11.51
N GLN A 98 7.82 -6.86 12.83
CA GLN A 98 8.46 -5.71 13.48
C GLN A 98 9.97 -5.74 13.26
N ASN A 99 10.61 -6.90 13.45
CA ASN A 99 12.06 -7.04 13.27
C ASN A 99 12.50 -6.96 11.80
N MET A 100 11.64 -7.30 10.84
CA MET A 100 11.93 -7.15 9.42
C MET A 100 11.67 -5.72 8.88
N GLN A 101 11.25 -4.77 9.73
CA GLN A 101 10.74 -3.44 9.32
C GLN A 101 9.50 -3.51 8.41
N VAL A 102 8.87 -4.69 8.32
CA VAL A 102 7.69 -4.98 7.48
C VAL A 102 6.40 -4.56 8.18
N ALA A 103 6.42 -4.27 9.49
CA ALA A 103 5.26 -3.76 10.22
C ALA A 103 4.65 -2.48 9.59
N ASN A 104 5.48 -1.57 9.07
CA ASN A 104 4.98 -0.40 8.32
C ASN A 104 4.40 -0.77 6.94
N LEU A 105 4.91 -1.84 6.31
CA LEU A 105 4.36 -2.37 5.06
C LEU A 105 2.99 -3.03 5.31
N ALA A 106 2.86 -3.77 6.40
CA ALA A 106 1.63 -4.43 6.84
C ALA A 106 0.49 -3.45 7.13
N LEU A 107 0.77 -2.31 7.78
CA LEU A 107 -0.25 -1.26 7.99
C LEU A 107 -0.61 -0.53 6.69
N SER A 108 0.27 -0.53 5.68
CA SER A 108 0.05 0.19 4.43
C SER A 108 -0.83 -0.57 3.42
N ALA A 109 -0.98 -1.90 3.56
CA ALA A 109 -1.77 -2.84 2.71
C ALA A 109 -1.63 -2.66 1.18
N ALA A 110 -0.63 -1.88 0.77
CA ALA A 110 -0.22 -1.59 -0.60
C ALA A 110 1.29 -1.76 -0.71
N GLY A 111 1.92 -2.37 0.31
CA GLY A 111 3.36 -2.43 0.49
C GLY A 111 3.97 -3.65 -0.18
N ILE A 112 3.22 -4.75 -0.29
CA ILE A 112 3.76 -5.98 -0.85
C ILE A 112 3.06 -6.29 -2.18
N GLY A 113 3.49 -5.64 -3.25
CA GLY A 113 3.38 -6.14 -4.62
C GLY A 113 1.96 -6.19 -5.17
N VAL A 114 1.19 -7.17 -4.70
CA VAL A 114 -0.18 -7.47 -5.05
C VAL A 114 -0.91 -7.81 -3.74
N SER A 115 -1.57 -6.85 -3.09
CA SER A 115 -2.13 -7.09 -1.76
C SER A 115 -3.35 -8.00 -1.78
N VAL A 116 -3.34 -9.09 -1.03
CA VAL A 116 -4.50 -9.97 -0.84
C VAL A 116 -5.27 -9.57 0.43
N ALA A 117 -5.20 -8.30 0.81
CA ALA A 117 -5.93 -7.78 1.96
C ALA A 117 -7.43 -7.98 1.78
N GLY A 118 -8.08 -8.45 2.84
CA GLY A 118 -9.53 -8.54 2.85
C GLY A 118 -10.18 -7.16 2.79
N PHE A 119 -11.36 -7.10 2.18
CA PHE A 119 -12.18 -5.90 2.03
C PHE A 119 -12.22 -5.02 3.28
N ALA A 120 -12.36 -5.58 4.49
CA ALA A 120 -12.44 -4.81 5.73
C ALA A 120 -11.23 -3.88 5.98
N VAL A 121 -10.01 -4.33 5.66
CA VAL A 121 -8.79 -3.52 5.81
C VAL A 121 -8.78 -2.37 4.80
N ILE A 122 -9.21 -2.65 3.56
CA ILE A 122 -9.24 -1.66 2.49
C ILE A 122 -10.37 -0.64 2.72
N ALA A 123 -11.53 -1.08 3.23
CA ALA A 123 -12.65 -0.23 3.58
C ALA A 123 -12.26 0.80 4.66
N ALA A 124 -11.55 0.37 5.71
CA ALA A 124 -11.04 1.27 6.74
C ALA A 124 -10.08 2.33 6.16
N LYS A 125 -9.27 1.94 5.18
CA LYS A 125 -8.33 2.83 4.49
C LYS A 125 -9.04 3.84 3.60
N ILE A 126 -10.01 3.40 2.79
CA ILE A 126 -10.81 4.30 1.96
C ILE A 126 -11.57 5.28 2.86
N ALA A 127 -12.18 4.83 3.95
CA ALA A 127 -12.83 5.70 4.93
C ALA A 127 -11.87 6.74 5.52
N ARG A 128 -10.63 6.35 5.84
CA ARG A 128 -9.60 7.30 6.30
C ARG A 128 -9.22 8.31 5.22
N VAL A 129 -9.16 7.89 3.97
CA VAL A 129 -8.87 8.78 2.85
C VAL A 129 -10.04 9.75 2.61
N GLU A 130 -11.28 9.27 2.66
CA GLU A 130 -12.49 10.10 2.63
C GLU A 130 -12.46 11.18 3.72
N GLN A 131 -12.13 10.81 4.96
CA GLN A 131 -11.97 11.77 6.07
C GLN A 131 -10.87 12.82 5.81
N ARG A 132 -9.73 12.42 5.23
CA ARG A 132 -8.66 13.37 4.86
C ARG A 132 -9.12 14.34 3.77
N VAL A 133 -9.90 13.86 2.80
CA VAL A 133 -10.49 14.69 1.74
C VAL A 133 -11.52 15.66 2.31
N GLU A 134 -12.37 15.21 3.24
CA GLU A 134 -13.33 16.07 3.93
C GLU A 134 -12.63 17.19 4.71
N ALA A 135 -11.56 16.86 5.44
CA ALA A 135 -10.77 17.85 6.19
C ALA A 135 -10.07 18.89 5.29
N LEU A 136 -9.72 18.55 4.04
CA LEU A 136 -9.24 19.53 3.06
C LEU A 136 -10.36 20.50 2.64
N GLY A 137 -11.60 20.03 2.62
CA GLY A 137 -12.77 20.78 2.18
C GLY A 137 -13.26 21.87 3.16
N ASP A 138 -12.99 21.76 4.46
CA ASP A 138 -13.59 22.64 5.48
C ASP A 138 -13.00 24.07 5.52
N LYS A 139 -12.11 24.45 4.60
CA LYS A 139 -11.32 25.69 4.70
C LYS A 139 -11.84 26.94 3.96
N LEU A 140 -12.98 27.00 3.25
CA LEU A 140 -13.28 28.18 2.37
C LEU A 140 -14.76 28.68 2.24
N GLU A 141 -14.90 29.97 1.88
CA GLU A 141 -16.11 30.86 1.91
C GLU A 141 -17.15 30.76 0.75
N ALA A 142 -18.33 31.39 0.97
CA ALA A 142 -19.68 31.19 0.42
C ALA A 142 -19.93 30.88 -1.07
N LEU A 143 -19.24 31.52 -2.03
CA LEU A 143 -19.57 31.37 -3.46
C LEU A 143 -18.67 30.34 -4.17
N ALA A 144 -17.45 30.15 -3.69
CA ALA A 144 -16.60 29.02 -4.05
C ALA A 144 -17.22 27.69 -3.58
N ARG A 145 -18.03 27.72 -2.51
CA ARG A 145 -18.63 26.52 -1.92
C ARG A 145 -19.41 25.67 -2.91
N SER A 146 -20.25 26.21 -3.79
CA SER A 146 -21.10 25.34 -4.64
C SER A 146 -20.31 24.57 -5.71
N ILE A 147 -19.34 25.21 -6.37
CA ILE A 147 -18.45 24.52 -7.33
C ILE A 147 -17.52 23.55 -6.59
N GLU A 148 -17.03 23.95 -5.42
CA GLU A 148 -16.17 23.12 -4.59
C GLU A 148 -16.92 21.94 -3.95
N THR A 149 -18.19 22.10 -3.62
CA THR A 149 -19.09 21.02 -3.18
C THR A 149 -19.29 20.03 -4.32
N LEU A 150 -19.59 20.48 -5.54
CA LEU A 150 -19.69 19.56 -6.68
C LEU A 150 -18.37 18.82 -6.96
N ARG A 151 -17.24 19.51 -6.83
CA ARG A 151 -15.90 18.91 -6.96
C ARG A 151 -15.66 17.88 -5.86
N ARG A 152 -16.01 18.20 -4.61
CA ARG A 152 -15.91 17.32 -3.44
C ARG A 152 -16.80 16.09 -3.59
N ASP A 153 -18.07 16.27 -3.92
CA ASP A 153 -19.02 15.18 -4.14
C ASP A 153 -18.48 14.24 -5.22
N LYS A 154 -17.96 14.79 -6.33
CA LYS A 154 -17.34 13.99 -7.38
C LYS A 154 -16.11 13.21 -6.90
N ILE A 155 -15.31 13.79 -5.99
CA ILE A 155 -14.17 13.09 -5.38
C ILE A 155 -14.67 11.94 -4.51
N LEU A 156 -15.65 12.18 -3.64
CA LEU A 156 -16.25 11.17 -2.77
C LEU A 156 -16.90 10.04 -3.60
N ASP A 157 -17.56 10.37 -4.72
CA ASP A 157 -18.09 9.39 -5.65
C ASP A 157 -17.00 8.48 -6.24
N ASP A 158 -15.83 9.03 -6.59
CA ASP A 158 -14.72 8.21 -7.10
C ASP A 158 -14.12 7.31 -6.01
N PHE A 159 -14.08 7.76 -4.76
CA PHE A 159 -13.66 6.93 -3.63
C PHE A 159 -14.66 5.81 -3.31
N SER A 160 -15.96 6.13 -3.36
CA SER A 160 -17.02 5.13 -3.23
C SER A 160 -16.97 4.11 -4.37
N ALA A 161 -16.73 4.56 -5.61
CA ALA A 161 -16.54 3.67 -6.75
C ALA A 161 -15.28 2.78 -6.60
N LEU A 162 -14.18 3.32 -6.06
CA LEU A 162 -13.00 2.51 -5.74
C LEU A 162 -13.32 1.45 -4.69
N ARG A 163 -14.06 1.81 -3.64
CA ARG A 163 -14.49 0.87 -2.60
C ARG A 163 -15.32 -0.26 -3.20
N THR A 164 -16.33 0.07 -4.01
CA THR A 164 -17.17 -0.93 -4.68
C THR A 164 -16.37 -1.84 -5.60
N ALA A 165 -15.40 -1.31 -6.36
CA ALA A 165 -14.56 -2.14 -7.22
C ALA A 165 -13.68 -3.11 -6.40
N VAL A 166 -13.20 -2.70 -5.23
CA VAL A 166 -12.48 -3.58 -4.29
C VAL A 166 -13.40 -4.64 -3.69
N GLU A 167 -14.63 -4.29 -3.30
CA GLU A 167 -15.64 -5.25 -2.83
C GLU A 167 -15.89 -6.33 -3.89
N GLN A 168 -16.13 -5.90 -5.13
CA GLN A 168 -16.37 -6.80 -6.26
C GLN A 168 -15.18 -7.69 -6.58
N MET A 169 -13.95 -7.18 -6.41
CA MET A 169 -12.74 -8.00 -6.54
C MET A 169 -12.78 -9.20 -5.59
N ASP A 170 -13.17 -8.95 -4.34
CA ASP A 170 -13.27 -9.97 -3.29
C ASP A 170 -14.46 -10.90 -3.51
N GLU A 171 -15.63 -10.37 -3.87
CA GLU A 171 -16.84 -11.14 -4.20
C GLU A 171 -16.60 -12.11 -5.36
N GLY A 172 -15.75 -11.75 -6.32
CA GLY A 172 -15.40 -12.61 -7.45
C GLY A 172 -14.93 -14.00 -7.00
N TRP A 173 -14.26 -14.13 -5.86
CA TRP A 173 -13.82 -15.44 -5.34
C TRP A 173 -14.97 -16.36 -4.89
N LEU A 174 -16.18 -15.82 -4.72
CA LEU A 174 -17.38 -16.56 -4.31
C LEU A 174 -18.27 -16.95 -5.51
N LEU A 175 -17.96 -16.44 -6.70
CA LEU A 175 -18.77 -16.67 -7.90
C LEU A 175 -18.38 -17.97 -8.61
N SER A 176 -19.36 -18.62 -9.23
CA SER A 176 -19.13 -19.80 -10.08
C SER A 176 -18.43 -19.45 -11.40
N GLN A 177 -18.57 -18.21 -11.89
CA GLN A 177 -17.96 -17.69 -13.12
C GLN A 177 -17.32 -16.32 -12.85
N PRO A 178 -16.16 -16.30 -12.18
CA PRO A 178 -15.58 -15.08 -11.63
C PRO A 178 -14.88 -14.18 -12.66
N GLU A 179 -14.55 -14.71 -13.83
CA GLU A 179 -13.70 -14.03 -14.81
C GLU A 179 -14.29 -12.72 -15.32
N GLU A 180 -15.60 -12.67 -15.57
CA GLU A 180 -16.28 -11.47 -16.06
C GLU A 180 -16.30 -10.37 -15.00
N CYS A 181 -16.57 -10.74 -13.74
CA CYS A 181 -16.51 -9.83 -12.60
C CYS A 181 -15.10 -9.22 -12.47
N TRP A 182 -14.05 -10.04 -12.47
CA TRP A 182 -12.69 -9.53 -12.37
C TRP A 182 -12.26 -8.69 -13.58
N ARG A 183 -12.66 -9.04 -14.81
CA ARG A 183 -12.39 -8.18 -15.98
C ARG A 183 -13.09 -6.83 -15.84
N GLU A 184 -14.29 -6.79 -15.27
CA GLU A 184 -15.01 -5.56 -15.00
C GLU A 184 -14.30 -4.69 -13.96
N VAL A 185 -13.95 -5.28 -12.82
CA VAL A 185 -13.14 -4.63 -11.77
C VAL A 185 -11.87 -4.05 -12.38
N ALA A 186 -11.16 -4.79 -13.23
CA ALA A 186 -9.94 -4.33 -13.90
C ALA A 186 -10.18 -3.11 -14.82
N ARG A 187 -11.35 -2.99 -15.46
CA ARG A 187 -11.70 -1.80 -16.28
C ARG A 187 -12.03 -0.60 -15.39
N GLN A 188 -12.84 -0.80 -14.36
CA GLN A 188 -13.25 0.27 -13.44
C GLN A 188 -12.06 0.87 -12.71
N THR A 189 -11.21 0.00 -12.14
CA THR A 189 -10.00 0.43 -11.42
C THR A 189 -8.96 1.09 -12.33
N HIS A 190 -8.91 0.73 -13.61
CA HIS A 190 -8.11 1.48 -14.58
C HIS A 190 -8.63 2.90 -14.84
N ALA A 191 -9.95 3.07 -14.97
CA ALA A 191 -10.53 4.40 -15.12
C ALA A 191 -10.27 5.26 -13.88
N LEU A 192 -10.45 4.67 -12.69
CA LEU A 192 -10.19 5.32 -11.41
C LEU A 192 -8.70 5.68 -11.23
N SER A 193 -7.76 4.81 -11.62
CA SER A 193 -6.33 5.12 -11.54
C SER A 193 -5.99 6.39 -12.34
N ASN A 194 -6.57 6.55 -13.53
CA ASN A 194 -6.35 7.74 -14.35
C ASN A 194 -6.94 9.01 -13.69
N VAL A 195 -8.10 8.90 -13.05
CA VAL A 195 -8.74 10.00 -12.31
C VAL A 195 -7.88 10.43 -11.12
N PHE A 196 -7.42 9.49 -10.31
CA PHE A 196 -6.60 9.78 -9.13
C PHE A 196 -5.22 10.29 -9.50
N GLN A 197 -4.59 9.72 -10.53
CA GLN A 197 -3.33 10.24 -11.06
C GLN A 197 -3.46 11.71 -11.45
N ARG A 198 -4.47 12.06 -12.26
CA ARG A 198 -4.66 13.44 -12.72
C ARG A 198 -4.85 14.41 -11.55
N ARG A 199 -5.61 14.03 -10.52
CA ARG A 199 -5.80 14.86 -9.31
C ARG A 199 -4.52 15.03 -8.51
N ALA A 200 -3.71 13.97 -8.40
CA ALA A 200 -2.40 14.07 -7.77
C ALA A 200 -1.48 15.01 -8.56
N GLU A 201 -1.43 14.90 -9.90
CA GLU A 201 -0.68 15.81 -10.79
C GLU A 201 -1.13 17.26 -10.57
N GLU A 202 -2.44 17.53 -10.63
CA GLU A 202 -3.01 18.87 -10.42
C GLU A 202 -2.57 19.46 -9.06
N MET A 203 -2.51 18.68 -7.98
CA MET A 203 -2.09 19.19 -6.66
C MET A 203 -0.57 19.40 -6.57
N LEU A 204 0.21 18.48 -7.14
CA LEU A 204 1.68 18.58 -7.15
C LEU A 204 2.16 19.75 -7.99
N GLU A 205 1.49 20.09 -9.09
CA GLU A 205 1.77 21.28 -9.91
C GLU A 205 1.66 22.59 -9.10
N HIS A 206 0.80 22.62 -8.09
CA HIS A 206 0.63 23.74 -7.17
C HIS A 206 1.48 23.60 -5.88
N GLY A 207 2.27 22.53 -5.78
CA GLY A 207 3.11 22.19 -4.62
C GLY A 207 2.32 21.80 -3.37
N ASP A 208 1.06 21.37 -3.53
CA ASP A 208 0.25 20.83 -2.44
C ASP A 208 0.55 19.34 -2.23
N PHE A 209 1.70 19.06 -1.62
CA PHE A 209 2.15 17.70 -1.34
C PHE A 209 1.24 16.95 -0.37
N VAL A 210 0.61 17.67 0.57
CA VAL A 210 -0.27 17.08 1.59
C VAL A 210 -1.62 16.73 0.98
N GLY A 211 -2.17 17.62 0.13
CA GLY A 211 -3.40 17.35 -0.61
C GLY A 211 -3.23 16.23 -1.63
N ALA A 212 -2.06 16.11 -2.26
CA ALA A 212 -1.78 15.04 -3.22
C ALA A 212 -1.75 13.63 -2.60
N ASP A 213 -1.40 13.51 -1.32
CA ASP A 213 -1.18 12.22 -0.64
C ASP A 213 -2.41 11.27 -0.70
N PRO A 214 -3.64 11.70 -0.35
CA PRO A 214 -4.87 10.95 -0.57
C PRO A 214 -5.02 10.36 -1.98
N PHE A 215 -4.70 11.14 -3.01
CA PHE A 215 -4.85 10.72 -4.41
C PHE A 215 -3.75 9.76 -4.86
N LEU A 216 -2.52 9.95 -4.35
CA LEU A 216 -1.43 8.99 -4.55
C LEU A 216 -1.75 7.64 -3.89
N GLU A 217 -2.39 7.65 -2.72
CA GLU A 217 -2.86 6.46 -2.02
C GLU A 217 -3.96 5.74 -2.81
N ALA A 218 -4.94 6.49 -3.31
CA ALA A 218 -6.03 5.97 -4.14
C ALA A 218 -5.52 5.39 -5.48
N LEU A 219 -4.57 6.06 -6.12
CA LEU A 219 -3.90 5.60 -7.32
C LEU A 219 -3.19 4.25 -7.09
N ALA A 220 -2.42 4.14 -6.01
CA ALA A 220 -1.72 2.90 -5.67
C ALA A 220 -2.72 1.76 -5.41
N LEU A 221 -3.81 2.04 -4.70
CA LEU A 221 -4.85 1.05 -4.42
C LEU A 221 -5.58 0.60 -5.69
N ALA A 222 -6.08 1.54 -6.50
CA ALA A 222 -6.75 1.23 -7.78
C ALA A 222 -5.84 0.41 -8.70
N SER A 223 -4.56 0.77 -8.78
CA SER A 223 -3.58 0.06 -9.60
C SER A 223 -3.32 -1.36 -9.09
N SER A 224 -3.17 -1.54 -7.77
CA SER A 224 -3.04 -2.87 -7.15
C SER A 224 -4.27 -3.74 -7.45
N THR A 225 -5.48 -3.21 -7.27
CA THR A 225 -6.73 -3.94 -7.57
C THR A 225 -6.84 -4.29 -9.04
N ARG A 226 -6.44 -3.39 -9.96
CA ARG A 226 -6.36 -3.68 -11.41
C ARG A 226 -5.44 -4.86 -11.70
N ILE A 227 -4.25 -4.88 -11.10
CA ILE A 227 -3.26 -5.94 -11.28
C ILE A 227 -3.81 -7.27 -10.75
N GLN A 228 -4.39 -7.27 -9.55
CA GLN A 228 -5.03 -8.44 -8.95
C GLN A 228 -6.13 -9.01 -9.82
N ALA A 229 -7.04 -8.16 -10.28
CA ALA A 229 -8.14 -8.56 -11.11
C ALA A 229 -7.65 -9.20 -12.42
N ARG A 230 -6.59 -8.67 -13.03
CA ARG A 230 -5.97 -9.26 -14.22
C ARG A 230 -5.29 -10.61 -13.94
N LEU A 231 -4.56 -10.73 -12.83
CA LEU A 231 -3.97 -12.01 -12.43
C LEU A 231 -5.04 -13.06 -12.14
N ALA A 232 -6.11 -12.67 -11.43
CA ALA A 232 -7.24 -13.55 -11.13
C ALA A 232 -7.99 -13.95 -12.40
N SER A 233 -8.17 -13.06 -13.37
CA SER A 233 -8.74 -13.39 -14.68
C SER A 233 -7.85 -14.29 -15.56
N GLY A 234 -6.58 -14.53 -15.20
CA GLY A 234 -5.63 -15.27 -16.03
C GLY A 234 -5.05 -14.45 -17.19
N ASP A 235 -5.05 -13.12 -17.07
CA ASP A 235 -4.48 -12.20 -18.06
C ASP A 235 -3.08 -11.73 -17.60
N GLU A 236 -2.11 -12.64 -17.38
CA GLU A 236 -0.83 -12.30 -16.75
C GLU A 236 -0.02 -11.24 -17.52
N VAL A 237 -0.04 -11.27 -18.85
CA VAL A 237 0.63 -10.27 -19.70
C VAL A 237 0.06 -8.87 -19.47
N VAL A 238 -1.26 -8.78 -19.34
CA VAL A 238 -1.94 -7.50 -19.08
C VAL A 238 -1.71 -7.05 -17.65
N ALA A 239 -1.64 -7.98 -16.68
CA ALA A 239 -1.28 -7.68 -15.31
C ALA A 239 0.12 -7.07 -15.18
N ARG A 240 1.12 -7.62 -15.89
CA ARG A 240 2.48 -7.07 -15.93
C ARG A 240 2.52 -5.67 -16.50
N ARG A 241 1.86 -5.47 -17.63
CA ARG A 241 1.76 -4.13 -18.24
C ARG A 241 1.09 -3.12 -17.29
N ALA A 242 0.03 -3.53 -16.60
CA ALA A 242 -0.61 -2.67 -15.59
C ALA A 242 0.32 -2.35 -14.41
N ALA A 243 1.16 -3.31 -13.99
CA ALA A 243 2.16 -3.08 -12.95
C ALA A 243 3.25 -2.09 -13.41
N GLU A 244 3.76 -2.23 -14.62
CA GLU A 244 4.75 -1.32 -15.21
C GLU A 244 4.19 0.10 -15.37
N GLU A 245 2.96 0.23 -15.89
CA GLU A 245 2.24 1.51 -16.03
C GLU A 245 2.09 2.20 -14.66
N SER A 246 1.65 1.45 -13.64
CA SER A 246 1.47 1.93 -12.26
C SER A 246 2.80 2.37 -11.63
N ALA A 247 3.84 1.55 -11.75
CA ALA A 247 5.15 1.86 -11.22
C ALA A 247 5.73 3.12 -11.87
N SER A 248 5.60 3.25 -13.20
CA SER A 248 6.02 4.46 -13.92
C SER A 248 5.26 5.69 -13.45
N ALA A 249 3.93 5.60 -13.27
CA ALA A 249 3.11 6.71 -12.80
C ALA A 249 3.50 7.15 -11.39
N LEU A 250 3.57 6.22 -10.43
CA LEU A 250 3.91 6.52 -9.04
C LEU A 250 5.33 7.06 -8.89
N VAL A 251 6.31 6.52 -9.63
CA VAL A 251 7.69 7.04 -9.64
C VAL A 251 7.76 8.43 -10.25
N LYS A 252 7.01 8.71 -11.32
CA LYS A 252 6.94 10.05 -11.93
C LYS A 252 6.43 11.07 -10.90
N LEU A 253 5.27 10.81 -10.30
CA LEU A 253 4.66 11.72 -9.32
C LEU A 253 5.53 11.86 -8.07
N GLY A 254 6.09 10.75 -7.60
CA GLY A 254 6.93 10.73 -6.42
C GLY A 254 8.21 11.57 -6.57
N ARG A 255 8.79 11.65 -7.77
CA ARG A 255 9.97 12.51 -8.04
C ARG A 255 9.71 13.99 -7.82
N GLU A 256 8.46 14.44 -8.01
CA GLU A 256 8.05 15.83 -7.77
C GLU A 256 7.97 16.12 -6.26
N VAL A 257 7.75 15.09 -5.45
CA VAL A 257 7.71 15.20 -3.99
C VAL A 257 9.10 15.03 -3.40
N GLN A 258 9.82 16.13 -3.23
CA GLN A 258 11.13 16.16 -2.57
C GLN A 258 11.04 16.90 -1.24
N LEU A 259 11.62 16.30 -0.19
CA LEU A 259 11.58 16.89 1.16
C LEU A 259 12.12 18.32 1.16
N GLY A 260 13.27 18.56 0.53
CA GLY A 260 13.85 19.91 0.45
C GLY A 260 12.95 20.92 -0.25
N ALA A 261 12.36 20.54 -1.39
CA ALA A 261 11.45 21.42 -2.14
C ALA A 261 10.18 21.73 -1.33
N ALA A 262 9.58 20.72 -0.69
CA ALA A 262 8.40 20.88 0.15
C ALA A 262 8.65 21.78 1.36
N VAL A 263 9.79 21.58 2.03
CA VAL A 263 10.19 22.41 3.17
C VAL A 263 10.42 23.86 2.73
N LEU A 264 11.17 24.09 1.65
CA LEU A 264 11.44 25.45 1.15
C LEU A 264 10.16 26.18 0.74
N GLN A 265 9.22 25.48 0.07
CA GLN A 265 7.93 26.06 -0.28
C GLN A 265 7.12 26.44 0.97
N ALA A 266 7.08 25.57 1.98
CA ALA A 266 6.39 25.86 3.23
C ALA A 266 7.03 26.96 4.09
N MET A 267 8.30 27.30 3.81
CA MET A 267 9.02 28.40 4.44
C MET A 267 8.85 29.74 3.71
N ASN A 268 8.25 29.76 2.52
CA ASN A 268 8.17 30.97 1.67
C ASN A 268 7.31 32.09 2.29
N ASP A 269 6.37 31.73 3.16
CA ASP A 269 5.50 32.67 3.88
C ASP A 269 6.06 33.08 5.26
N GLU A 270 7.22 32.54 5.66
CA GLU A 270 7.82 32.83 6.96
C GLU A 270 8.63 34.14 6.91
N ILE A 271 8.41 35.01 7.90
CA ILE A 271 9.01 36.35 7.97
C ILE A 271 10.44 36.32 8.55
N GLU A 272 10.89 35.17 9.07
CA GLU A 272 12.20 35.03 9.72
C GLU A 272 13.37 35.19 8.73
N TYR A 273 14.44 35.84 9.19
CA TYR A 273 15.67 35.93 8.40
C TYR A 273 16.31 34.55 8.20
N ALA A 274 16.61 34.22 6.94
CA ALA A 274 17.27 32.98 6.57
C ALA A 274 18.56 32.76 7.38
N ALA A 275 18.79 31.50 7.77
CA ALA A 275 19.92 31.05 8.59
C ALA A 275 20.02 31.65 10.02
N SER A 276 18.98 32.33 10.52
CA SER A 276 18.86 32.61 11.94
C SER A 276 18.52 31.34 12.75
N PRO A 277 18.79 31.31 14.07
CA PRO A 277 18.37 30.18 14.92
C PRO A 277 16.85 29.89 14.83
N ALA A 278 16.01 30.93 14.82
CA ALA A 278 14.56 30.79 14.70
C ALA A 278 14.13 30.25 13.32
N TRP A 279 14.82 30.68 12.26
CA TRP A 279 14.58 30.14 10.92
C TRP A 279 14.98 28.66 10.82
N ASN A 280 16.12 28.26 11.41
CA ASN A 280 16.56 26.86 11.43
C ASN A 280 15.59 25.98 12.24
N GLU A 281 15.13 26.43 13.39
CA GLU A 281 14.15 25.69 14.20
C GLU A 281 12.84 25.46 13.43
N LYS A 282 12.33 26.48 12.73
CA LYS A 282 11.16 26.34 11.85
C LYS A 282 11.41 25.41 10.68
N LEU A 283 12.58 25.52 10.04
CA LEU A 283 12.98 24.65 8.95
C LEU A 283 12.97 23.18 9.38
N ASP A 284 13.58 22.88 10.53
CA ASP A 284 13.63 21.53 11.11
C ASP A 284 12.23 21.04 11.46
N ALA A 285 11.38 21.87 12.07
CA ALA A 285 10.00 21.52 12.38
C ALA A 285 9.17 21.19 11.12
N LYS A 286 9.33 21.97 10.03
CA LYS A 286 8.67 21.68 8.74
C LYS A 286 9.24 20.40 8.11
N ALA A 287 10.56 20.21 8.16
CA ALA A 287 11.19 18.99 7.65
C ALA A 287 10.68 17.74 8.38
N ASP A 288 10.55 17.80 9.69
CA ASP A 288 9.99 16.73 10.50
C ASP A 288 8.51 16.48 10.15
N ALA A 289 7.71 17.53 9.93
CA ALA A 289 6.32 17.41 9.51
C ALA A 289 6.15 16.72 8.14
N PHE A 290 7.04 16.99 7.17
CA PHE A 290 6.96 16.40 5.83
C PHE A 290 7.65 15.04 5.70
N ARG A 291 8.57 14.70 6.60
CA ARG A 291 9.37 13.46 6.50
C ARG A 291 8.50 12.20 6.41
N SER A 292 7.43 12.13 7.18
CA SER A 292 6.50 10.98 7.18
C SER A 292 5.77 10.84 5.83
N THR A 293 5.28 11.95 5.28
CA THR A 293 4.60 12.00 3.97
C THR A 293 5.54 11.58 2.85
N VAL A 294 6.75 12.15 2.79
CA VAL A 294 7.76 11.79 1.78
C VAL A 294 8.15 10.31 1.90
N THR A 295 8.33 9.80 3.12
CA THR A 295 8.65 8.39 3.35
C THR A 295 7.53 7.48 2.85
N THR A 296 6.27 7.82 3.14
CA THR A 296 5.09 7.06 2.67
C THR A 296 5.03 7.02 1.15
N ILE A 297 5.27 8.15 0.48
CA ILE A 297 5.28 8.22 -0.99
C ILE A 297 6.39 7.34 -1.57
N ARG A 298 7.60 7.39 -1.00
CA ARG A 298 8.72 6.52 -1.42
C ARG A 298 8.42 5.04 -1.21
N GLN A 299 7.70 4.68 -0.15
CA GLN A 299 7.28 3.29 0.08
C GLN A 299 6.30 2.81 -1.00
N ARG A 300 5.36 3.66 -1.44
CA ARG A 300 4.42 3.33 -2.54
C ARG A 300 5.15 3.11 -3.86
N GLU A 301 6.13 3.94 -4.18
CA GLU A 301 6.99 3.77 -5.36
C GLU A 301 7.75 2.44 -5.33
N GLN A 302 8.39 2.15 -4.19
CA GLN A 302 9.14 0.91 -3.99
C GLN A 302 8.24 -0.31 -4.12
N SER A 303 7.02 -0.23 -3.58
CA SER A 303 6.06 -1.32 -3.72
C SER A 303 5.66 -1.57 -5.17
N ALA A 304 5.28 -0.52 -5.90
CA ALA A 304 4.88 -0.66 -7.30
C ALA A 304 6.02 -1.22 -8.18
N ALA A 305 7.26 -0.76 -7.95
CA ALA A 305 8.43 -1.31 -8.62
C ALA A 305 8.69 -2.79 -8.24
N ALA A 306 8.53 -3.13 -6.96
CA ALA A 306 8.66 -4.50 -6.47
C ALA A 306 7.58 -5.43 -7.05
N THR A 307 6.35 -4.94 -7.28
CA THR A 307 5.30 -5.68 -7.98
C THR A 307 5.77 -6.16 -9.34
N CYS A 308 6.36 -5.26 -10.14
CA CYS A 308 6.85 -5.58 -11.49
C CYS A 308 7.85 -6.74 -11.45
N LEU A 309 8.78 -6.68 -10.49
CA LEU A 309 9.81 -7.70 -10.29
C LEU A 309 9.20 -9.04 -9.85
N THR A 310 8.22 -9.02 -8.95
CA THR A 310 7.50 -10.23 -8.52
C THR A 310 6.73 -10.87 -9.67
N LEU A 311 6.01 -10.10 -10.48
CA LEU A 311 5.29 -10.67 -11.63
C LEU A 311 6.23 -11.25 -12.69
N GLY A 312 7.41 -10.64 -12.87
CA GLY A 312 8.47 -11.21 -13.71
C GLY A 312 9.03 -12.53 -13.16
N GLU A 313 9.11 -12.67 -11.84
CA GLU A 313 9.51 -13.93 -11.21
C GLU A 313 8.46 -15.02 -11.37
N LEU A 314 7.18 -14.70 -11.17
CA LEU A 314 6.06 -15.63 -11.39
C LEU A 314 6.06 -16.19 -12.81
N GLU A 315 6.28 -15.32 -13.81
CA GLU A 315 6.40 -15.77 -15.20
C GLU A 315 7.59 -16.71 -15.39
N ARG A 316 8.78 -16.34 -14.87
CA ARG A 316 10.00 -17.15 -15.03
C ARG A 316 9.82 -18.56 -14.47
N GLN A 317 9.15 -18.67 -13.33
CA GLN A 317 8.85 -19.93 -12.66
C GLN A 317 7.57 -20.61 -13.15
N ARG A 318 6.87 -20.01 -14.14
CA ARG A 318 5.59 -20.50 -14.69
C ARG A 318 4.50 -20.71 -13.62
N ILE A 319 4.46 -19.82 -12.64
CA ILE A 319 3.42 -19.77 -11.60
C ILE A 319 2.29 -18.89 -12.12
N SER A 320 1.07 -19.44 -12.20
CA SER A 320 -0.10 -18.64 -12.58
C SER A 320 -0.42 -17.59 -11.53
N GLY A 321 -0.78 -16.39 -11.98
CA GLY A 321 -1.19 -15.29 -11.12
C GLY A 321 -2.41 -15.63 -10.26
N ARG A 322 -3.40 -16.33 -10.82
CA ARG A 322 -4.59 -16.78 -10.08
C ARG A 322 -4.20 -17.72 -8.94
N THR A 323 -3.35 -18.70 -9.22
CA THR A 323 -2.89 -19.67 -8.22
C THR A 323 -2.09 -19.00 -7.10
N TRP A 324 -1.24 -18.04 -7.46
CA TRP A 324 -0.51 -17.21 -6.50
C TRP A 324 -1.43 -16.46 -5.55
N LEU A 325 -2.44 -15.77 -6.08
CA LEU A 325 -3.43 -15.04 -5.28
C LEU A 325 -4.29 -15.97 -4.42
N GLN A 326 -4.72 -17.10 -4.97
CA GLN A 326 -5.50 -18.08 -4.24
C GLN A 326 -4.72 -18.65 -3.05
N ALA A 327 -3.44 -19.00 -3.24
CA ALA A 327 -2.59 -19.47 -2.15
C ALA A 327 -2.46 -18.45 -1.01
N ALA A 328 -2.33 -17.17 -1.36
CA ALA A 328 -2.30 -16.07 -0.39
C ALA A 328 -3.63 -15.87 0.35
N ARG A 329 -4.78 -16.08 -0.31
CA ARG A 329 -6.11 -16.00 0.31
C ARG A 329 -6.40 -17.15 1.26
N GLU A 330 -5.99 -18.35 0.86
CA GLU A 330 -6.20 -19.58 1.63
C GLU A 330 -5.30 -19.63 2.88
N GLU A 331 -4.19 -18.90 2.89
CA GLU A 331 -3.30 -18.79 4.04
C GLU A 331 -3.86 -17.84 5.11
N GLN A 332 -4.36 -18.42 6.20
CA GLN A 332 -4.99 -17.72 7.32
C GLN A 332 -4.06 -17.50 8.52
N ASN A 333 -2.91 -18.20 8.56
CA ASN A 333 -2.03 -18.22 9.74
C ASN A 333 -0.75 -17.43 9.51
N ALA A 334 -0.05 -17.72 8.41
CA ALA A 334 1.18 -17.00 8.08
C ALA A 334 0.83 -15.63 7.51
N PRO A 335 1.37 -14.52 8.04
CA PRO A 335 1.05 -13.18 7.53
C PRO A 335 1.59 -12.92 6.12
N LEU A 336 2.65 -13.63 5.73
CA LEU A 336 3.34 -13.45 4.47
C LEU A 336 3.70 -14.79 3.85
N LEU A 337 3.57 -14.91 2.54
CA LEU A 337 4.25 -15.94 1.76
C LEU A 337 5.57 -15.38 1.20
N CYS A 338 6.54 -16.26 1.00
CA CYS A 338 7.81 -15.94 0.37
C CYS A 338 8.04 -16.85 -0.83
N LEU A 339 8.26 -16.25 -2.00
CA LEU A 339 8.74 -16.90 -3.21
C LEU A 339 10.24 -16.65 -3.35
N LEU A 340 11.01 -17.73 -3.38
CA LEU A 340 12.45 -17.63 -3.62
C LEU A 340 12.71 -17.46 -5.12
N PRO A 341 13.64 -16.58 -5.51
CA PRO A 341 13.99 -16.41 -6.91
C PRO A 341 14.69 -17.66 -7.45
N THR A 342 14.43 -17.98 -8.71
CA THR A 342 15.19 -19.03 -9.40
C THR A 342 16.63 -18.57 -9.60
N ALA A 343 17.60 -19.48 -9.41
CA ALA A 343 19.00 -19.19 -9.72
C ALA A 343 19.10 -18.74 -11.19
N ALA A 344 19.64 -17.54 -11.41
CA ALA A 344 19.96 -17.03 -12.74
C ALA A 344 21.11 -17.81 -13.38
#